data_AF-A0ABD6HDA0-F1
#
_entry.id   AF-A0ABD6HDA0-F1
#
_cell.length_a   1.000
_cell.length_b   1.000
_cell.length_c   1.000
_cell.angle_alpha   90.00
_cell.angle_beta   90.00
_cell.angle_gamma   90.00
#
_symmetry.space_group_name_H-M   'P 1'
#
loop_
_entity.id
_entity.type
_entity.pdbx_description
1 polymer ?
#
loop_
_entity_poly.entity_id
_entity_poly.type
_entity_poly.pdbx_seq_one_letter_code
_entity_poly.pdbx_strand_id
1 'polypeptide(L)'
;MESSELDEIAENVRAASERCGSMILETVPAHDALPSVVIDANRFPALIEHLKPRLVYMILTTFDGREDVAAALDVDAEELDRDEKKLADKWTKHNGQTSCLGLGVMHDGIVHAVIVKPDWFEEFEEETEVFRSARHDAINAAFARHQEKERAQREADEKNRLGPVVKKLVADPRFNAPKISAAKRLALAETIFPDLDKASAKKAVDRAANELWLAESGK
;
A
#
# COMPACT_ATOMS: atom_id res chain seq x y z
N MET A 1 -27.51 8.08 -11.11
CA MET A 1 -27.27 9.38 -11.75
C MET A 1 -26.29 9.19 -12.88
N GLU A 2 -26.63 9.72 -14.04
CA GLU A 2 -25.84 9.57 -15.26
C GLU A 2 -24.81 10.71 -15.42
N SER A 3 -23.77 10.49 -16.23
CA SER A 3 -22.78 11.53 -16.56
C SER A 3 -23.45 12.79 -17.13
N SER A 4 -24.47 12.63 -17.99
CA SER A 4 -25.17 13.76 -18.61
C SER A 4 -25.93 14.61 -17.59
N GLU A 5 -26.40 14.02 -16.50
CA GLU A 5 -27.05 14.78 -15.41
C GLU A 5 -26.02 15.66 -14.69
N LEU A 6 -24.78 15.17 -14.51
CA LEU A 6 -23.70 15.98 -13.94
C LEU A 6 -23.35 17.18 -14.83
N ASP A 7 -23.29 16.96 -16.14
CA ASP A 7 -23.04 18.03 -17.12
C ASP A 7 -24.13 19.09 -17.07
N GLU A 8 -25.41 18.68 -17.00
CA GLU A 8 -26.55 19.59 -16.87
C GLU A 8 -26.48 20.41 -15.56
N ILE A 9 -26.17 19.77 -14.44
CA ILE A 9 -25.98 20.48 -13.15
C ILE A 9 -24.84 21.49 -13.26
N ALA A 10 -23.72 21.12 -13.87
CA ALA A 10 -22.57 22.01 -14.06
C ALA A 10 -22.93 23.24 -14.92
N GLU A 11 -23.68 23.04 -16.01
CA GLU A 11 -24.19 24.14 -16.85
C GLU A 11 -25.13 25.06 -16.05
N ASN A 12 -26.04 24.50 -15.26
CA ASN A 12 -26.96 25.27 -14.42
C ASN A 12 -26.22 26.10 -13.36
N VAL A 13 -25.17 25.54 -12.76
CA VAL A 13 -24.28 26.24 -11.82
C VAL A 13 -23.53 27.37 -12.51
N ARG A 14 -23.00 27.16 -13.73
CA ARG A 14 -22.36 28.20 -14.53
C ARG A 14 -23.32 29.35 -14.81
N ALA A 15 -24.52 29.04 -15.26
CA ALA A 15 -25.54 30.04 -15.57
C ALA A 15 -25.98 30.83 -14.31
N ALA A 16 -26.15 30.16 -13.16
CA ALA A 16 -26.47 30.81 -11.90
C ALA A 16 -25.34 31.74 -11.41
N SER A 17 -24.09 31.28 -11.54
CA SER A 17 -22.90 32.05 -11.16
C SER A 17 -22.77 33.32 -12.01
N GLU A 18 -22.98 33.21 -13.33
CA GLU A 18 -22.96 34.35 -14.25
C GLU A 18 -24.05 35.37 -13.92
N ARG A 19 -25.30 34.92 -13.67
CA ARG A 19 -26.40 35.80 -13.26
C ARG A 19 -26.12 36.56 -11.97
N CYS A 20 -25.35 35.96 -11.05
CA CYS A 20 -25.04 36.54 -9.75
C CYS A 20 -23.73 37.33 -9.72
N GLY A 21 -22.94 37.32 -10.80
CA GLY A 21 -21.60 37.89 -10.83
C GLY A 21 -20.60 37.14 -9.94
N SER A 22 -20.85 35.87 -9.68
CA SER A 22 -19.97 34.97 -8.92
C SER A 22 -18.84 34.46 -9.83
N MET A 23 -17.62 34.40 -9.31
CA MET A 23 -16.49 33.78 -10.01
C MET A 23 -16.47 32.28 -9.75
N ILE A 24 -16.24 31.48 -10.79
CA ILE A 24 -15.99 30.04 -10.65
C ILE A 24 -14.48 29.81 -10.53
N LEU A 25 -14.10 29.04 -9.51
CA LEU A 25 -12.74 28.56 -9.32
C LEU A 25 -12.70 27.04 -9.49
N GLU A 26 -11.85 26.57 -10.39
CA GLU A 26 -11.69 25.15 -10.72
C GLU A 26 -10.93 24.38 -9.65
N THR A 27 -11.58 24.12 -8.52
CA THR A 27 -11.02 23.39 -7.38
C THR A 27 -12.11 22.87 -6.46
N VAL A 28 -11.73 22.02 -5.49
CA VAL A 28 -12.58 21.58 -4.38
C VAL A 28 -12.10 22.28 -3.11
N PRO A 29 -12.99 22.85 -2.29
CA PRO A 29 -12.57 23.43 -1.02
C PRO A 29 -12.03 22.33 -0.09
N ALA A 30 -10.74 22.42 0.24
CA ALA A 30 -10.14 21.59 1.28
C ALA A 30 -10.79 21.94 2.63
N HIS A 31 -11.41 20.95 3.28
CA HIS A 31 -12.41 21.18 4.33
C HIS A 31 -12.04 20.58 5.69
N ASP A 32 -10.86 19.97 5.85
CA ASP A 32 -10.47 19.23 7.07
C ASP A 32 -10.51 20.08 8.36
N ALA A 33 -10.49 21.41 8.25
CA ALA A 33 -10.50 22.35 9.38
C ALA A 33 -11.74 23.26 9.45
N LEU A 34 -12.70 23.16 8.53
CA LEU A 34 -13.87 24.04 8.47
C LEU A 34 -15.18 23.26 8.64
N PRO A 35 -16.19 23.83 9.34
CA PRO A 35 -17.52 23.24 9.36
C PRO A 35 -18.06 23.11 7.94
N SER A 36 -18.53 21.91 7.58
CA SER A 36 -19.07 21.64 6.25
C SER A 36 -20.48 21.07 6.31
N VAL A 37 -21.27 21.36 5.27
CA VAL A 37 -22.62 20.85 5.09
C VAL A 37 -22.74 20.29 3.68
N VAL A 38 -23.24 19.06 3.58
CA VAL A 38 -23.52 18.42 2.29
C VAL A 38 -24.87 18.92 1.76
N ILE A 39 -24.88 19.38 0.51
CA ILE A 39 -26.09 19.86 -0.15
C ILE A 39 -26.38 19.00 -1.39
N ASP A 40 -27.65 18.77 -1.67
CA ASP A 40 -28.07 18.15 -2.93
C ASP A 40 -27.59 18.99 -4.13
N ALA A 41 -26.90 18.34 -5.07
CA ALA A 41 -26.33 18.99 -6.25
C ALA A 41 -27.38 19.72 -7.12
N ASN A 42 -28.60 19.21 -7.18
CA ASN A 42 -29.69 19.85 -7.93
C ASN A 42 -30.14 21.18 -7.30
N ARG A 43 -29.85 21.39 -6.01
CA ARG A 43 -30.21 22.62 -5.28
C ARG A 43 -29.10 23.66 -5.29
N PHE A 44 -27.91 23.31 -5.79
CA PHE A 44 -26.75 24.19 -5.79
C PHE A 44 -26.96 25.49 -6.60
N PRO A 45 -27.59 25.47 -7.80
CA PRO A 45 -27.88 26.70 -8.54
C PRO A 45 -28.76 27.67 -7.74
N ALA A 46 -29.81 27.15 -7.09
CA ALA A 46 -30.70 27.97 -6.26
C ALA A 46 -29.97 28.54 -5.03
N LEU A 47 -29.03 27.79 -4.45
CA LEU A 47 -28.19 28.26 -3.36
C LEU A 47 -27.31 29.44 -3.80
N ILE A 48 -26.68 29.36 -4.98
CA ILE A 48 -25.87 30.44 -5.55
C ILE A 48 -26.72 31.70 -5.74
N GLU A 49 -27.93 31.56 -6.28
CA GLU A 49 -28.84 32.69 -6.49
C GLU A 49 -29.31 33.34 -5.18
N HIS A 50 -29.50 32.53 -4.13
CA HIS A 50 -29.89 33.01 -2.82
C HIS A 50 -28.75 33.72 -2.08
N LEU A 51 -27.58 33.07 -1.99
CA LEU A 51 -26.44 33.55 -1.21
C LEU A 51 -25.62 34.61 -1.94
N LYS A 52 -25.67 34.63 -3.28
CA LYS A 52 -24.86 35.47 -4.17
C LYS A 52 -23.39 35.49 -3.75
N PRO A 53 -22.75 34.30 -3.65
CA PRO A 53 -21.38 34.21 -3.19
C PRO A 53 -20.45 34.91 -4.18
N ARG A 54 -19.31 35.42 -3.69
CA ARG A 54 -18.29 35.98 -4.59
C ARG A 54 -17.54 34.90 -5.37
N LEU A 55 -17.44 33.70 -4.79
CA LEU A 55 -16.69 32.58 -5.31
C LEU A 55 -17.52 31.29 -5.22
N VAL A 56 -17.53 30.55 -6.31
CA VAL A 56 -18.08 29.20 -6.41
C VAL A 56 -16.94 28.27 -6.78
N TYR A 57 -16.70 27.26 -5.97
CA TYR A 57 -15.76 26.20 -6.25
C TYR A 57 -16.48 25.14 -7.09
N MET A 58 -15.93 24.82 -8.26
CA MET A 58 -16.51 23.79 -9.13
C MET A 58 -15.40 23.04 -9.83
N ILE A 59 -15.37 21.73 -9.70
CA ILE A 59 -14.50 20.86 -10.48
C ILE A 59 -15.36 19.89 -11.27
N LEU A 60 -14.98 19.69 -12.53
CA LEU A 60 -15.57 18.69 -13.40
C LEU A 60 -14.43 17.83 -13.93
N THR A 61 -14.44 16.54 -13.62
CA THR A 61 -13.41 15.60 -14.05
C THR A 61 -13.96 14.74 -15.16
N THR A 62 -13.18 14.61 -16.24
CA THR A 62 -13.49 13.74 -17.37
C THR A 62 -12.74 12.43 -17.21
N PHE A 63 -13.42 11.33 -17.50
CA PHE A 63 -12.86 10.00 -17.42
C PHE A 63 -12.02 9.65 -18.64
N ASP A 64 -10.87 9.03 -18.40
CA ASP A 64 -10.09 8.25 -19.35
C ASP A 64 -9.70 6.92 -18.71
N GLY A 65 -10.20 5.81 -19.26
CA GLY A 65 -10.01 4.49 -18.67
C GLY A 65 -8.55 4.04 -18.52
N ARG A 66 -7.58 4.60 -19.28
CA ARG A 66 -6.17 4.29 -19.05
C ARG A 66 -5.59 5.12 -17.92
N GLU A 67 -5.81 6.43 -17.96
CA GLU A 67 -5.31 7.36 -16.95
C GLU A 67 -5.95 7.08 -15.58
N ASP A 68 -7.27 6.88 -15.52
CA ASP A 68 -7.99 6.65 -14.27
C ASP A 68 -7.67 5.28 -13.66
N VAL A 69 -7.48 4.23 -14.46
CA VAL A 69 -7.00 2.93 -13.92
C VAL A 69 -5.58 3.06 -13.39
N ALA A 70 -4.70 3.76 -14.11
CA ALA A 70 -3.32 3.97 -13.68
C ALA A 70 -3.26 4.78 -12.38
N ALA A 71 -4.02 5.88 -12.30
CA ALA A 71 -4.18 6.68 -11.09
C ALA A 71 -4.75 5.87 -9.93
N ALA A 72 -5.74 5.00 -10.17
CA ALA A 72 -6.30 4.12 -9.15
C ALA A 72 -5.27 3.09 -8.65
N LEU A 73 -4.33 2.67 -9.48
CA LEU A 73 -3.30 1.69 -9.12
C LEU A 73 -1.97 2.31 -8.68
N ASP A 74 -1.89 3.64 -8.61
CA ASP A 74 -0.68 4.42 -8.26
C ASP A 74 0.51 4.07 -9.16
N VAL A 75 0.25 4.03 -10.47
CA VAL A 75 1.24 3.77 -11.54
C VAL A 75 1.02 4.72 -12.71
N ASP A 76 2.01 4.83 -13.59
CA ASP A 76 1.86 5.54 -14.85
C ASP A 76 1.06 4.70 -15.87
N ALA A 77 0.32 5.35 -16.77
CA ALA A 77 -0.54 4.67 -17.75
C ALA A 77 0.24 3.74 -18.70
N GLU A 78 1.51 4.04 -18.97
CA GLU A 78 2.41 3.19 -19.76
C GLU A 78 2.83 1.91 -19.03
N GLU A 79 2.85 1.94 -17.69
CA GLU A 79 3.32 0.87 -16.82
C GLU A 79 2.26 -0.20 -16.54
N LEU A 80 1.01 0.03 -16.96
CA LEU A 80 -0.08 -0.93 -16.81
C LEU A 80 0.31 -2.28 -17.42
N ASP A 81 0.16 -3.35 -16.64
CA ASP A 81 0.42 -4.70 -17.08
C ASP A 81 -0.70 -5.22 -18.02
N ARG A 82 -0.62 -6.50 -18.42
CA ARG A 82 -1.58 -7.07 -19.36
C ARG A 82 -3.01 -7.12 -18.79
N ASP A 83 -3.17 -7.42 -17.51
CA ASP A 83 -4.49 -7.58 -16.91
C ASP A 83 -5.06 -6.24 -16.48
N GLU A 84 -4.22 -5.32 -16.00
CA GLU A 84 -4.57 -3.92 -15.74
C GLU A 84 -4.98 -3.20 -17.05
N LYS A 85 -4.30 -3.48 -18.18
CA LYS A 85 -4.71 -2.97 -19.51
C LYS A 85 -6.08 -3.49 -19.95
N LYS A 86 -6.43 -4.73 -19.64
CA LYS A 86 -7.77 -5.26 -19.94
C LYS A 86 -8.84 -4.57 -19.09
N LEU A 87 -8.52 -4.25 -17.83
CA LEU A 87 -9.40 -3.46 -16.97
C LEU A 87 -9.62 -2.08 -17.59
N ALA A 88 -8.54 -1.38 -17.97
CA ALA A 88 -8.63 -0.10 -18.67
C ALA A 88 -9.49 -0.20 -19.95
N ASP A 89 -9.21 -1.18 -20.81
CA ASP A 89 -9.94 -1.40 -22.06
C ASP A 89 -11.45 -1.63 -21.83
N LYS A 90 -11.83 -2.33 -20.75
CA LYS A 90 -13.25 -2.53 -20.36
C LYS A 90 -13.95 -1.20 -20.07
N TRP A 91 -13.26 -0.27 -19.44
CA TRP A 91 -13.81 1.02 -19.02
C TRP A 91 -13.75 2.09 -20.11
N THR A 92 -13.04 1.86 -21.23
CA THR A 92 -12.94 2.82 -22.35
C THR A 92 -14.28 3.29 -22.92
N LYS A 93 -15.36 2.51 -22.76
CA LYS A 93 -16.72 2.89 -23.17
C LYS A 93 -17.23 4.16 -22.45
N HIS A 94 -16.63 4.54 -21.33
CA HIS A 94 -16.93 5.75 -20.57
C HIS A 94 -15.95 6.91 -20.83
N ASN A 95 -14.97 6.73 -21.72
CA ASN A 95 -14.00 7.79 -22.01
C ASN A 95 -14.71 9.06 -22.51
N GLY A 96 -14.26 10.21 -21.99
CA GLY A 96 -14.86 11.50 -22.30
C GLY A 96 -16.12 11.83 -21.51
N GLN A 97 -16.67 10.90 -20.72
CA GLN A 97 -17.79 11.17 -19.82
C GLN A 97 -17.29 11.85 -18.54
N THR A 98 -18.15 12.63 -17.91
CA THR A 98 -17.88 13.24 -16.60
C THR A 98 -17.91 12.15 -15.53
N SER A 99 -16.78 11.92 -14.87
CA SER A 99 -16.62 10.96 -13.77
C SER A 99 -16.91 11.55 -12.40
N CYS A 100 -16.76 12.86 -12.25
CA CYS A 100 -16.94 13.52 -10.97
C CYS A 100 -17.32 15.00 -11.16
N LEU A 101 -18.32 15.44 -10.40
CA LEU A 101 -18.69 16.83 -10.21
C LEU A 101 -18.52 17.18 -8.74
N GLY A 102 -17.56 18.07 -8.45
CA GLY A 102 -17.43 18.70 -7.14
C GLY A 102 -17.95 20.12 -7.17
N LEU A 103 -18.79 20.49 -6.21
CA LEU A 103 -19.35 21.82 -6.05
C LEU A 103 -19.12 22.30 -4.62
N GLY A 104 -18.86 23.61 -4.46
CA GLY A 104 -18.60 24.22 -3.17
C GLY A 104 -18.90 25.72 -3.15
N VAL A 105 -19.44 26.22 -2.04
CA VAL A 105 -19.49 27.65 -1.71
C VAL A 105 -19.16 27.84 -0.24
N MET A 106 -18.52 28.95 0.09
CA MET A 106 -18.28 29.34 1.47
C MET A 106 -19.24 30.47 1.84
N HIS A 107 -20.00 30.28 2.91
CA HIS A 107 -20.92 31.28 3.44
C HIS A 107 -20.89 31.26 4.97
N ASP A 108 -20.76 32.42 5.61
CA ASP A 108 -20.69 32.57 7.07
C ASP A 108 -19.70 31.62 7.78
N GLY A 109 -18.57 31.33 7.12
CA GLY A 109 -17.53 30.43 7.64
C GLY A 109 -17.87 28.93 7.55
N ILE A 110 -18.98 28.57 6.89
CA ILE A 110 -19.39 27.19 6.64
C ILE A 110 -19.18 26.87 5.15
N VAL A 111 -18.61 25.70 4.89
CA VAL A 111 -18.43 25.16 3.53
C VAL A 111 -19.67 24.36 3.16
N HIS A 112 -20.43 24.85 2.20
CA HIS A 112 -21.52 24.11 1.59
C HIS A 112 -20.98 23.42 0.34
N ALA A 113 -20.88 22.10 0.36
CA ALA A 113 -20.23 21.37 -0.73
C ALA A 113 -20.93 20.05 -1.04
N VAL A 114 -20.69 19.54 -2.24
CA VAL A 114 -21.12 18.20 -2.64
C VAL A 114 -20.14 17.65 -3.67
N ILE A 115 -19.84 16.37 -3.56
CA ILE A 115 -19.09 15.61 -4.56
C ILE A 115 -20.03 14.54 -5.07
N VAL A 116 -20.15 14.48 -6.37
CA VAL A 116 -21.12 13.64 -7.05
C VAL A 116 -20.41 12.85 -8.14
N LYS A 117 -20.71 11.57 -8.22
CA LYS A 117 -20.19 10.64 -9.21
C LYS A 117 -21.36 9.95 -9.92
N PRO A 118 -21.21 9.55 -11.19
CA PRO A 118 -22.22 8.74 -11.85
C PRO A 118 -22.18 7.31 -11.33
N ASP A 119 -23.29 6.57 -11.44
CA ASP A 119 -23.45 5.24 -10.82
C ASP A 119 -22.38 4.24 -11.32
N TRP A 120 -22.02 4.32 -12.60
CA TRP A 120 -21.00 3.45 -13.19
C TRP A 120 -19.59 3.70 -12.61
N PHE A 121 -19.34 4.88 -12.04
CA PHE A 121 -18.03 5.19 -11.47
C PHE A 121 -17.83 4.48 -10.12
N GLU A 122 -18.90 4.20 -9.37
CA GLU A 122 -18.83 3.36 -8.17
C GLU A 122 -18.42 1.93 -8.53
N GLU A 123 -19.00 1.36 -9.58
CA GLU A 123 -18.61 0.04 -10.10
C GLU A 123 -17.13 0.01 -10.54
N PHE A 124 -16.65 1.11 -11.14
CA PHE A 124 -15.23 1.27 -11.50
C PHE A 124 -14.32 1.30 -10.27
N GLU A 125 -14.67 2.05 -9.24
CA GLU A 125 -13.89 2.14 -7.99
C GLU A 125 -13.84 0.79 -7.27
N GLU A 126 -14.95 0.06 -7.22
CA GLU A 126 -14.99 -1.29 -6.64
C GLU A 126 -14.07 -2.26 -7.37
N GLU A 127 -14.10 -2.27 -8.71
CA GLU A 127 -13.27 -3.17 -9.50
C GLU A 127 -11.78 -2.83 -9.40
N THR A 128 -11.42 -1.55 -9.45
CA THR A 128 -10.02 -1.12 -9.30
C THR A 128 -9.47 -1.43 -7.91
N GLU A 129 -10.28 -1.37 -6.87
CA GLU A 129 -9.86 -1.75 -5.51
C GLU A 129 -9.50 -3.24 -5.39
N VAL A 130 -10.19 -4.13 -6.12
CA VAL A 130 -9.82 -5.56 -6.18
C VAL A 130 -8.43 -5.73 -6.79
N PHE A 131 -8.12 -5.01 -7.87
CA PHE A 131 -6.81 -5.06 -8.51
C PHE A 131 -5.72 -4.47 -7.61
N ARG A 132 -6.01 -3.34 -6.96
CA ARG A 132 -5.10 -2.71 -5.99
C ARG A 132 -4.76 -3.66 -4.85
N SER A 133 -5.77 -4.30 -4.27
CA SER A 133 -5.59 -5.31 -3.22
C SER A 133 -4.75 -6.51 -3.70
N ALA A 134 -5.05 -7.05 -4.88
CA ALA A 134 -4.29 -8.16 -5.45
C ALA A 134 -2.82 -7.81 -5.71
N ARG A 135 -2.55 -6.57 -6.17
CA ARG A 135 -1.20 -6.05 -6.37
C ARG A 135 -0.45 -5.91 -5.06
N HIS A 136 -1.10 -5.37 -4.03
CA HIS A 136 -0.53 -5.26 -2.69
C HIS A 136 -0.15 -6.64 -2.12
N ASP A 137 -1.03 -7.63 -2.26
CA ASP A 137 -0.77 -9.01 -1.85
C ASP A 137 0.40 -9.64 -2.61
N ALA A 138 0.49 -9.40 -3.93
CA ALA A 138 1.59 -9.90 -4.74
C ALA A 138 2.95 -9.31 -4.30
N ILE A 139 2.99 -8.00 -4.01
CA ILE A 139 4.19 -7.32 -3.49
C ILE A 139 4.58 -7.92 -2.14
N ASN A 140 3.63 -8.07 -1.22
CA ASN A 140 3.88 -8.64 0.10
C ASN A 140 4.38 -10.09 0.02
N ALA A 141 3.79 -10.91 -0.86
CA ALA A 141 4.22 -12.28 -1.09
C ALA A 141 5.63 -12.35 -1.69
N ALA A 142 5.96 -11.47 -2.64
CA ALA A 142 7.30 -11.39 -3.23
C ALA A 142 8.35 -11.00 -2.17
N PHE A 143 8.02 -10.02 -1.33
CA PHE A 143 8.88 -9.58 -0.23
C PHE A 143 9.09 -10.70 0.81
N ALA A 144 8.04 -11.41 1.20
CA ALA A 144 8.14 -12.56 2.11
C ALA A 144 9.05 -13.66 1.55
N ARG A 145 8.90 -14.00 0.27
CA ARG A 145 9.78 -14.98 -0.41
C ARG A 145 11.24 -14.50 -0.46
N HIS A 146 11.47 -13.20 -0.66
CA HIS A 146 12.83 -12.64 -0.64
C HIS A 146 13.46 -12.77 0.75
N GLN A 147 12.72 -12.43 1.82
CA GLN A 147 13.20 -12.59 3.19
C GLN A 147 13.49 -14.06 3.54
N GLU A 148 12.65 -14.99 3.09
CA GLU A 148 12.88 -16.42 3.31
C GLU A 148 14.15 -16.89 2.60
N LYS A 149 14.38 -16.47 1.35
CA LYS A 149 15.61 -16.76 0.62
C LYS A 149 16.85 -16.18 1.30
N GLU A 150 16.80 -14.92 1.72
CA GLU A 150 17.90 -14.30 2.45
C GLU A 150 18.18 -15.02 3.78
N ARG A 151 17.13 -15.40 4.51
CA ARG A 151 17.26 -16.15 5.75
C ARG A 151 17.90 -17.52 5.50
N ALA A 152 17.41 -18.27 4.51
CA ALA A 152 17.97 -19.55 4.13
C ALA A 152 19.45 -19.43 3.72
N GLN A 153 19.80 -18.37 3.01
CA GLN A 153 21.18 -18.09 2.62
C GLN A 153 22.07 -17.78 3.82
N ARG A 154 21.61 -16.92 4.75
CA ARG A 154 22.33 -16.64 6.01
C ARG A 154 22.51 -17.90 6.86
N GLU A 155 21.50 -18.75 6.94
CA GLU A 155 21.57 -20.01 7.67
C GLU A 155 22.57 -20.99 7.01
N ALA A 156 22.60 -21.06 5.68
CA ALA A 156 23.56 -21.86 4.91
C ALA A 156 25.00 -21.35 5.07
N ASP A 157 25.22 -20.04 4.98
CA ASP A 157 26.52 -19.40 5.17
C ASP A 157 27.02 -19.60 6.61
N GLU A 158 26.13 -19.46 7.60
CA GLU A 158 26.47 -19.76 9.00
C GLU A 158 26.82 -21.24 9.19
N LYS A 159 26.09 -22.16 8.56
CA LYS A 159 26.40 -23.60 8.58
C LYS A 159 27.75 -23.90 7.96
N ASN A 160 28.09 -23.29 6.83
CA ASN A 160 29.38 -23.47 6.17
C ASN A 160 30.52 -22.91 7.02
N ARG A 161 30.34 -21.71 7.61
CA ARG A 161 31.34 -21.06 8.47
C ARG A 161 31.62 -21.85 9.75
N LEU A 162 30.57 -22.34 10.42
CA LEU A 162 30.71 -23.03 11.71
C LEU A 162 30.94 -24.55 11.57
N GLY A 163 30.65 -25.14 10.41
CA GLY A 163 30.80 -26.60 10.18
C GLY A 163 32.18 -27.17 10.56
N PRO A 164 33.31 -26.54 10.15
CA PRO A 164 34.64 -26.99 10.55
C PRO A 164 34.89 -26.91 12.06
N VAL A 165 34.33 -25.90 12.73
CA VAL A 165 34.42 -25.71 14.19
C VAL A 165 33.64 -26.80 14.90
N VAL A 166 32.38 -27.02 14.50
CA VAL A 166 31.49 -28.05 15.04
C VAL A 166 32.13 -29.45 14.92
N LYS A 167 32.63 -29.82 13.74
CA LYS A 167 33.29 -31.11 13.52
C LYS A 167 34.48 -31.33 14.45
N LYS A 168 35.31 -30.29 14.64
CA LYS A 168 36.46 -30.35 15.55
C LYS A 168 36.03 -30.46 17.01
N LEU A 169 34.95 -29.79 17.43
CA LEU A 169 34.40 -29.91 18.78
C LEU A 169 33.86 -31.32 19.04
N VAL A 170 33.05 -31.86 18.11
CA VAL A 170 32.50 -33.22 18.22
C VAL A 170 33.61 -34.28 18.26
N ALA A 171 34.73 -34.07 17.57
CA ALA A 171 35.87 -34.98 17.59
C ALA A 171 36.77 -34.84 18.83
N ASP A 172 36.66 -33.75 19.62
CA ASP A 172 37.50 -33.55 20.80
C ASP A 172 36.99 -34.41 21.98
N PRO A 173 37.79 -35.34 22.52
CA PRO A 173 37.37 -36.20 23.63
C PRO A 173 36.93 -35.43 24.88
N ARG A 174 37.47 -34.22 25.10
CA ARG A 174 37.13 -33.37 26.24
C ARG A 174 35.74 -32.77 26.08
N PHE A 175 35.27 -32.57 24.85
CA PHE A 175 33.92 -32.06 24.58
C PHE A 175 32.84 -33.13 24.85
N ASN A 176 33.18 -34.40 24.65
CA ASN A 176 32.32 -35.58 24.86
C ASN A 176 32.46 -36.21 26.26
N ALA A 177 33.21 -35.57 27.16
CA ALA A 177 33.47 -36.12 28.48
C ALA A 177 32.16 -36.33 29.29
N PRO A 178 32.04 -37.44 30.05
CA PRO A 178 30.86 -37.69 30.87
C PRO A 178 30.58 -36.53 31.85
N LYS A 179 29.31 -36.12 31.95
CA LYS A 179 28.84 -35.05 32.86
C LYS A 179 29.48 -33.67 32.62
N ILE A 180 29.96 -33.39 31.41
CA ILE A 180 30.43 -32.05 31.06
C ILE A 180 29.25 -31.06 30.93
N SER A 181 29.34 -29.92 31.64
CA SER A 181 28.34 -28.85 31.57
C SER A 181 28.53 -27.98 30.32
N ALA A 182 27.46 -27.32 29.85
CA ALA A 182 27.50 -26.37 28.74
C ALA A 182 28.57 -25.27 28.90
N ALA A 183 28.75 -24.73 30.11
CA ALA A 183 29.78 -23.72 30.40
C ALA A 183 31.22 -24.23 30.16
N LYS A 184 31.48 -25.51 30.49
CA LYS A 184 32.79 -26.15 30.25
C LYS A 184 33.01 -26.45 28.76
N ARG A 185 31.96 -26.82 28.03
CA ARG A 185 32.00 -26.97 26.56
C ARG A 185 32.27 -25.64 25.86
N LEU A 186 31.68 -24.55 26.34
CA LEU A 186 31.95 -23.20 25.84
C LEU A 186 33.38 -22.74 26.11
N ALA A 187 33.87 -22.89 27.34
CA ALA A 187 35.25 -22.55 27.69
C ALA A 187 36.27 -23.37 26.87
N LEU A 188 35.97 -24.64 26.60
CA LEU A 188 36.78 -25.48 25.72
C LEU A 188 36.77 -24.95 24.27
N ALA A 189 35.62 -24.56 23.73
CA ALA A 189 35.53 -23.98 22.40
C ALA A 189 36.28 -22.64 22.27
N GLU A 190 36.16 -21.76 23.27
CA GLU A 190 36.92 -20.49 23.33
C GLU A 190 38.45 -20.75 23.41
N THR A 191 38.87 -21.85 24.03
CA THR A 191 40.29 -22.23 24.11
C THR A 191 40.83 -22.81 22.80
N ILE A 192 40.03 -23.62 22.09
CA ILE A 192 40.45 -24.26 20.82
C ILE A 192 40.36 -23.27 19.65
N PHE A 193 39.47 -22.28 19.72
CA PHE A 193 39.23 -21.27 18.69
C PHE A 193 39.30 -19.86 19.27
N PRO A 194 40.51 -19.37 19.63
CA PRO A 194 40.68 -18.06 20.26
C PRO A 194 40.26 -16.88 19.37
N ASP A 195 40.30 -17.06 18.05
CA ASP A 195 39.91 -16.04 17.06
C ASP A 195 38.40 -16.03 16.78
N LEU A 196 37.64 -16.98 17.35
CA LEU A 196 36.20 -17.06 17.16
C LEU A 196 35.49 -16.18 18.19
N ASP A 197 34.62 -15.29 17.73
CA ASP A 197 33.82 -14.46 18.63
C ASP A 197 32.92 -15.32 19.53
N LYS A 198 32.65 -14.82 20.74
CA LYS A 198 31.90 -15.53 21.78
C LYS A 198 30.49 -15.97 21.34
N ALA A 199 29.82 -15.19 20.48
CA ALA A 199 28.48 -15.54 20.01
C ALA A 199 28.53 -16.71 19.01
N SER A 200 29.50 -16.69 18.09
CA SER A 200 29.76 -17.81 17.17
C SER A 200 30.23 -19.07 17.90
N ALA A 201 31.08 -18.93 18.92
CA ALA A 201 31.52 -20.05 19.75
C ALA A 201 30.34 -20.72 20.46
N LYS A 202 29.44 -19.93 21.07
CA LYS A 202 28.21 -20.45 21.69
C LYS A 202 27.34 -21.20 20.69
N LYS A 203 27.08 -20.62 19.51
CA LYS A 203 26.29 -21.27 18.46
C LYS A 203 26.94 -22.58 17.97
N ALA A 204 28.26 -22.62 17.81
CA ALA A 204 28.97 -23.84 17.41
C ALA A 204 28.88 -24.94 18.48
N VAL A 205 28.98 -24.57 19.76
CA VAL A 205 28.83 -25.50 20.90
C VAL A 205 27.43 -26.07 20.97
N ASP A 206 26.39 -25.24 20.81
CA ASP A 206 25.00 -25.70 20.83
C ASP A 206 24.72 -26.66 19.67
N ARG A 207 25.23 -26.35 18.45
CA ARG A 207 25.13 -27.25 17.29
C ARG A 207 25.89 -28.57 17.50
N ALA A 208 27.12 -28.53 18.02
CA ALA A 208 27.91 -29.73 18.30
C ALA A 208 27.27 -30.62 19.37
N ALA A 209 26.66 -30.02 20.40
CA ALA A 209 25.92 -30.76 21.42
C ALA A 209 24.67 -31.45 20.84
N ASN A 210 23.95 -30.78 19.95
CA ASN A 210 22.79 -31.37 19.25
C ASN A 210 23.19 -32.50 18.30
N GLU A 211 24.30 -32.38 17.56
CA GLU A 211 24.82 -33.45 16.70
C GLU A 211 25.19 -34.71 17.49
N LEU A 212 25.81 -34.56 18.67
CA LEU A 212 26.12 -35.68 19.56
C LEU A 212 24.84 -36.35 20.08
N TRP A 213 23.86 -35.56 20.51
CA TRP A 213 22.60 -36.09 21.00
C TRP A 213 21.83 -36.87 19.92
N LEU A 214 21.82 -36.37 18.68
CA LEU A 214 21.23 -37.07 17.53
C LEU A 214 22.00 -38.36 17.20
N ALA A 215 23.32 -38.36 17.30
CA ALA A 215 24.16 -39.55 17.08
C ALA A 215 24.00 -40.62 18.18
N GLU A 216 23.68 -40.21 19.41
CA GLU A 216 23.39 -41.11 20.54
C GLU A 216 21.95 -41.63 20.51
N SER A 217 20.97 -40.84 20.05
CA SER A 217 19.56 -41.21 19.99
C SER A 217 19.18 -42.10 18.79
N GLY A 218 20.07 -42.20 17.78
CA GLY A 218 19.91 -43.06 16.60
C GLY A 218 20.58 -44.44 16.72
N LYS A 219 21.11 -44.79 17.90
CA LYS A 219 21.64 -46.12 18.26
C LYS A 219 20.69 -46.83 19.20
#